data_AF-R9JRX2-F1
#
_entry.id   AF-R9JRX2-F1
#
_cell.length_a   1.000
_cell.length_b   1.000
_cell.length_c   1.000
_cell.angle_alpha   90.00
_cell.angle_beta   90.00
_cell.angle_gamma   90.00
#
_symmetry.space_group_name_H-M   'P 1'
#
loop_
_entity.id
_entity.type
_entity.pdbx_description
1 polymer ?
#
loop_
_entity_poly.entity_id
_entity_poly.type
_entity_poly.pdbx_seq_one_letter_code
_entity_poly.pdbx_strand_id
1 'polypeptide(L)'
;MLNNSGVFDYINALGTSLDATAVRNNIINNNIANVNTPNYKRKDIRFETELKHAFARAGEETVDARVKNLDLNALDPQIYTDYEELSYRYDGNNVSIQNELGILAKNQTKYNGLHELVNQNFKQLMSVMK
;
A
#
# COMPACT_ATOMS: atom_id res chain seq x y z
N MET A 1 -14.09 -27.26 7.47
CA MET A 1 -12.80 -27.48 6.78
C MET A 1 -12.18 -26.20 6.18
N LEU A 2 -12.74 -25.00 6.39
CA LEU A 2 -12.20 -23.74 5.84
C LEU A 2 -11.12 -23.06 6.70
N ASN A 3 -11.06 -23.34 8.01
CA ASN A 3 -10.07 -22.74 8.92
C ASN A 3 -8.62 -23.24 8.71
N ASN A 4 -8.38 -24.21 7.82
CA ASN A 4 -7.06 -24.83 7.65
C ASN A 4 -6.40 -24.51 6.29
N SER A 5 -7.04 -23.72 5.42
CA SER A 5 -6.53 -23.43 4.06
C SER A 5 -5.75 -22.11 3.93
N GLY A 6 -5.61 -21.33 5.01
CA GLY A 6 -4.93 -20.02 4.98
C GLY A 6 -5.62 -18.94 4.14
N VAL A 7 -6.79 -19.23 3.55
CA VAL A 7 -7.47 -18.33 2.60
C VAL A 7 -7.85 -16.99 3.22
N PHE A 8 -8.25 -16.99 4.49
CA PHE A 8 -8.57 -15.76 5.22
C PHE A 8 -7.32 -14.92 5.50
N ASP A 9 -6.17 -15.55 5.71
CA ASP A 9 -4.90 -14.86 5.93
C ASP A 9 -4.48 -14.10 4.67
N TYR A 10 -4.63 -14.73 3.50
CA TYR A 10 -4.41 -14.07 2.20
C TYR A 10 -5.40 -12.93 1.95
N ILE A 11 -6.69 -13.13 2.24
CA ILE A 11 -7.71 -12.07 2.09
C ILE A 11 -7.36 -10.87 2.97
N ASN A 12 -6.94 -11.11 4.22
CA ASN A 12 -6.54 -10.05 5.13
C ASN A 12 -5.30 -9.30 4.61
N ALA A 13 -4.25 -10.02 4.19
CA ALA A 13 -3.04 -9.39 3.64
C ALA A 13 -3.31 -8.59 2.35
N LEU A 14 -4.18 -9.09 1.47
CA LEU A 14 -4.62 -8.38 0.28
C LEU A 14 -5.48 -7.15 0.62
N GLY A 15 -6.37 -7.28 1.62
CA GLY A 15 -7.19 -6.19 2.15
C GLY A 15 -6.32 -5.05 2.70
N THR A 16 -5.38 -5.36 3.59
CA THR A 16 -4.41 -4.37 4.12
C THR A 16 -3.60 -3.70 3.00
N SER A 17 -3.22 -4.46 1.97
CA SER A 17 -2.53 -3.91 0.80
C SER A 17 -3.41 -2.95 -0.01
N LEU A 18 -4.70 -3.25 -0.13
CA LEU A 18 -5.68 -2.40 -0.79
C LEU A 18 -5.87 -1.09 0.00
N ASP A 19 -6.02 -1.19 1.32
CA ASP A 19 -6.13 -0.03 2.21
C ASP A 19 -4.93 0.90 2.09
N ALA A 20 -3.71 0.33 2.04
CA ALA A 20 -2.50 1.11 1.81
C ALA A 20 -2.51 1.85 0.47
N THR A 21 -3.03 1.24 -0.61
CA THR A 21 -3.18 1.96 -1.89
C THR A 21 -4.22 3.09 -1.82
N ALA A 22 -5.29 2.93 -1.04
CA ALA A 22 -6.26 3.99 -0.81
C ALA A 22 -5.66 5.16 -0.01
N VAL A 23 -4.91 4.86 1.06
CA VAL A 23 -4.17 5.87 1.84
C VAL A 23 -3.17 6.61 0.94
N ARG A 24 -2.41 5.90 0.11
CA ARG A 24 -1.48 6.53 -0.83
C ARG A 24 -2.20 7.41 -1.85
N ASN A 25 -3.37 7.00 -2.35
CA ASN A 25 -4.17 7.81 -3.26
C ASN A 25 -4.53 9.18 -2.62
N ASN A 26 -4.99 9.16 -1.37
CA ASN A 26 -5.28 10.38 -0.62
C ASN A 26 -4.05 11.28 -0.47
N ILE A 27 -2.88 10.70 -0.22
CA ILE A 27 -1.62 11.46 -0.10
C ILE A 27 -1.22 12.10 -1.44
N ILE A 28 -1.30 11.35 -2.54
CA ILE A 28 -1.01 11.86 -3.88
C ILE A 28 -1.95 13.03 -4.22
N ASN A 29 -3.25 12.89 -3.93
CA ASN A 29 -4.21 13.98 -4.15
C ASN A 29 -3.87 15.22 -3.32
N ASN A 30 -3.45 15.03 -2.07
CA ASN A 30 -2.99 16.13 -1.22
C ASN A 30 -1.71 16.79 -1.77
N ASN A 31 -0.75 16.02 -2.28
CA ASN A 31 0.45 16.56 -2.92
C ASN A 31 0.08 17.38 -4.17
N ILE A 32 -0.76 16.84 -5.05
CA ILE A 32 -1.23 17.51 -6.28
C ILE A 32 -1.94 18.83 -5.94
N ALA A 33 -2.84 18.82 -4.95
CA ALA A 33 -3.56 20.02 -4.52
C ALA A 33 -2.61 21.12 -4.00
N ASN A 34 -1.44 20.75 -3.47
CA ASN A 34 -0.46 21.67 -2.89
C ASN A 34 0.77 21.91 -3.76
N VAL A 35 0.74 21.55 -5.06
CA VAL A 35 1.88 21.74 -5.96
C VAL A 35 2.31 23.21 -6.16
N ASN A 36 1.39 24.15 -5.87
CA ASN A 36 1.63 25.59 -5.94
C ASN A 36 1.64 26.26 -4.56
N THR A 37 1.62 25.47 -3.47
CA THR A 37 1.67 25.98 -2.11
C THR A 37 3.14 26.19 -1.72
N PRO A 38 3.59 27.41 -1.41
CA PRO A 38 4.98 27.66 -0.99
C PRO A 38 5.35 26.84 0.24
N ASN A 39 6.60 26.38 0.31
CA ASN A 39 7.16 25.56 1.38
C ASN A 39 6.48 24.20 1.62
N TYR A 40 5.52 23.79 0.79
CA TYR A 40 4.91 22.47 0.93
C TYR A 40 5.90 21.35 0.63
N LYS A 41 5.92 20.33 1.49
CA LYS A 41 6.76 19.16 1.34
C LYS A 41 5.92 17.94 0.98
N ARG A 42 6.33 17.26 -0.09
CA ARG A 42 5.76 16.02 -0.59
C ARG A 42 5.72 14.98 0.54
N LYS A 43 4.59 14.27 0.65
CA LYS A 43 4.44 13.14 1.57
C LYS A 43 4.24 11.85 0.79
N ASP A 44 4.58 10.72 1.41
CA ASP A 44 4.29 9.37 0.91
C ASP A 44 4.20 8.38 2.09
N ILE A 45 3.87 7.12 1.81
CA ILE A 45 3.83 6.02 2.79
C ILE A 45 4.88 4.94 2.49
N ARG A 46 5.38 4.28 3.54
CA ARG A 46 6.39 3.20 3.45
C ARG A 46 5.81 1.78 3.46
N PHE A 47 4.63 1.59 2.90
CA PHE A 47 3.92 0.32 3.01
C PHE A 47 4.68 -0.89 2.46
N GLU A 48 5.22 -0.83 1.25
CA GLU A 48 5.91 -1.98 0.63
C GLU A 48 7.17 -2.39 1.41
N THR A 49 7.85 -1.42 2.00
CA THR A 49 9.02 -1.67 2.85
C THR A 49 8.60 -2.38 4.13
N GLU A 50 7.56 -1.88 4.80
CA GLU A 50 7.05 -2.51 6.02
C GLU A 50 6.46 -3.90 5.76
N LEU A 51 5.77 -4.09 4.63
CA LEU A 51 5.30 -5.40 4.19
C LEU A 51 6.47 -6.38 3.99
N LYS A 52 7.54 -5.94 3.34
CA LYS A 52 8.74 -6.75 3.15
C LYS A 52 9.39 -7.09 4.50
N HIS A 53 9.45 -6.14 5.43
CA HIS A 53 10.00 -6.36 6.77
C HIS A 53 9.14 -7.33 7.58
N ALA A 54 7.81 -7.17 7.58
CA ALA A 54 6.89 -8.09 8.24
C ALA A 54 7.02 -9.50 7.68
N PHE A 55 7.09 -9.62 6.35
CA PHE A 55 7.27 -10.90 5.66
C PHE A 55 8.63 -11.56 5.95
N ALA A 56 9.68 -10.76 6.19
CA ALA A 56 10.99 -11.25 6.62
C ALA A 56 10.99 -11.68 8.09
N ARG A 57 10.35 -10.90 8.98
CA ARG A 57 10.24 -11.16 10.42
C ARG A 57 9.43 -12.42 10.74
N ALA A 58 8.46 -12.77 9.90
CA ALA A 58 7.69 -14.01 10.07
C ALA A 58 8.60 -15.25 10.15
N GLY A 59 9.78 -15.24 9.51
CA GLY A 59 10.83 -16.23 9.77
C GLY A 59 10.56 -17.66 9.26
N GLU A 60 9.47 -17.88 8.52
CA GLU A 60 9.04 -19.21 8.08
C GLU A 60 9.64 -19.63 6.72
N GLU A 61 9.66 -20.94 6.46
CA GLU A 61 10.19 -21.51 5.21
C GLU A 61 9.25 -21.31 4.02
N THR A 62 7.93 -21.38 4.22
CA THR A 62 6.94 -21.30 3.15
C THR A 62 6.22 -19.95 3.11
N VAL A 63 5.75 -19.56 1.93
CA VAL A 63 4.95 -18.34 1.75
C VAL A 63 3.67 -18.40 2.57
N ASP A 64 2.98 -19.55 2.58
CA ASP A 64 1.73 -19.73 3.33
C ASP A 64 1.93 -19.51 4.84
N ALA A 65 3.00 -20.07 5.40
CA ALA A 65 3.31 -19.88 6.81
C ALA A 65 3.65 -18.41 7.14
N ARG A 66 4.37 -17.72 6.24
CA ARG A 66 4.66 -16.28 6.40
C ARG A 66 3.42 -15.41 6.34
N VAL A 67 2.50 -15.68 5.41
CA VAL A 67 1.24 -14.93 5.28
C VAL A 67 0.35 -15.16 6.49
N LYS A 68 0.26 -16.40 6.98
CA LYS A 68 -0.48 -16.75 8.18
C LYS A 68 0.04 -16.04 9.43
N ASN A 69 1.36 -15.94 9.58
CA ASN A 69 2.02 -15.31 10.72
C ASN A 69 2.34 -13.81 10.48
N LEU A 70 1.74 -13.20 9.46
CA LEU A 70 2.01 -11.81 9.12
C LEU A 70 1.40 -10.89 10.19
N ASP A 71 2.23 -10.08 10.83
CA ASP A 71 1.75 -9.06 11.75
C ASP A 71 1.14 -7.89 10.96
N LEU A 72 -0.18 -7.96 10.76
CA LEU A 72 -0.95 -6.94 10.04
C LEU A 72 -0.99 -5.60 10.79
N ASN A 73 -0.82 -5.59 12.11
CA ASN A 73 -0.80 -4.33 12.87
C ASN A 73 0.49 -3.55 12.61
N ALA A 74 1.60 -4.27 12.36
CA ALA A 74 2.86 -3.66 11.94
C ALA A 74 2.84 -3.12 10.50
N LEU A 75 1.75 -3.32 9.75
CA LEU A 75 1.59 -2.83 8.38
C LEU A 75 0.83 -1.50 8.30
N ASP A 76 0.54 -0.86 9.43
CA ASP A 76 -0.08 0.47 9.44
C ASP A 76 0.79 1.47 8.64
N PRO A 77 0.24 2.10 7.58
CA PRO A 77 1.03 2.94 6.69
C PRO A 77 1.67 4.14 7.38
N GLN A 78 2.98 4.05 7.61
CA GLN A 78 3.75 5.18 8.14
C GLN A 78 3.94 6.25 7.05
N ILE A 79 3.34 7.41 7.28
CA ILE A 79 3.50 8.60 6.43
C ILE A 79 4.84 9.26 6.75
N TYR A 80 5.59 9.61 5.72
CA TYR A 80 6.83 10.36 5.87
C TYR A 80 6.86 11.57 4.92
N THR A 81 7.63 12.57 5.31
CA THR A 81 7.97 13.71 4.45
C THR A 81 9.13 13.30 3.55
N ASP A 82 8.91 13.36 2.24
CA ASP A 82 9.93 13.01 1.27
C ASP A 82 10.90 14.17 1.07
N TYR A 83 12.19 13.88 1.18
CA TYR A 83 13.29 14.85 1.05
C TYR A 83 13.03 16.19 1.76
N GLU A 84 12.81 16.13 3.07
CA GLU A 84 12.46 17.28 3.92
C GLU A 84 13.43 18.47 3.75
N GLU A 85 14.72 18.18 3.58
CA GLU A 85 15.78 19.18 3.42
C GLU A 85 15.97 19.66 1.96
N LEU A 86 15.43 18.96 0.97
CA LEU A 86 15.62 19.32 -0.44
C LEU A 86 14.49 20.24 -0.91
N SER A 87 14.90 21.41 -1.40
CA SER A 87 14.02 22.40 -2.02
C SER A 87 14.59 22.71 -3.40
N TYR A 88 14.16 21.96 -4.42
CA TYR A 88 14.65 22.17 -5.78
C TYR A 88 13.99 23.36 -6.49
N ARG A 89 12.85 23.83 -5.97
CA ARG A 89 12.16 25.04 -6.43
C ARG A 89 12.50 26.22 -5.51
N TYR A 90 12.55 27.42 -6.09
CA TYR A 90 12.80 28.67 -5.37
C TYR A 90 11.77 28.97 -4.27
N ASP A 91 10.55 28.43 -4.37
CA ASP A 91 9.46 28.61 -3.41
C ASP A 91 9.50 27.62 -2.23
N GLY A 92 10.56 26.82 -2.11
CA GLY A 92 10.70 25.83 -1.03
C GLY A 92 9.88 24.55 -1.23
N ASN A 93 9.06 24.47 -2.29
CA ASN A 93 8.22 23.31 -2.58
C ASN A 93 9.04 22.22 -3.31
N ASN A 94 8.81 20.95 -2.98
CA ASN A 94 9.47 19.82 -3.64
C ASN A 94 8.52 18.87 -4.40
N VAL A 95 7.25 19.23 -4.54
CA VAL A 95 6.25 18.50 -5.33
C VAL A 95 6.40 18.82 -6.81
N SER A 96 6.36 17.77 -7.63
CA SER A 96 6.32 17.85 -9.09
C SER A 96 5.04 17.19 -9.60
N ILE A 97 4.20 17.94 -10.33
CA ILE A 97 2.93 17.43 -10.87
C ILE A 97 3.13 16.21 -11.77
N GLN A 98 4.15 16.22 -12.62
CA GLN A 98 4.43 15.09 -13.53
C GLN A 98 4.81 13.83 -12.75
N ASN A 99 5.59 13.98 -11.69
CA ASN A 99 5.97 12.87 -10.82
C ASN A 99 4.73 12.32 -10.08
N GLU A 100 3.92 13.20 -9.47
CA GLU A 100 2.71 12.77 -8.76
C GLU A 100 1.70 12.06 -9.68
N LEU A 101 1.56 12.51 -10.94
CA LEU A 101 0.70 11.82 -11.91
C LEU A 101 1.24 10.43 -12.30
N GLY A 102 2.57 10.29 -12.43
CA GLY A 102 3.20 8.98 -12.65
C GLY A 102 2.99 8.03 -11.47
N ILE A 103 3.14 8.54 -10.25
CA ILE A 103 2.90 7.79 -9.02
C ILE A 103 1.41 7.43 -8.87
N LEU A 104 0.49 8.34 -9.23
CA LEU A 104 -0.95 8.08 -9.28
C LEU A 104 -1.27 6.93 -10.22
N ALA A 105 -0.75 6.94 -11.45
CA ALA A 105 -0.96 5.89 -12.42
C ALA A 105 -0.44 4.52 -11.93
N LYS A 106 0.73 4.51 -11.27
CA LYS A 106 1.28 3.32 -10.63
C LYS A 106 0.37 2.81 -9.52
N ASN A 107 -0.10 3.71 -8.65
CA ASN A 107 -0.98 3.35 -7.53
C ASN A 107 -2.33 2.84 -8.02
N GLN A 108 -2.90 3.42 -9.08
CA GLN A 108 -4.15 2.97 -9.70
C GLN A 108 -4.03 1.56 -10.28
N THR A 109 -2.94 1.29 -11.01
CA THR A 109 -2.66 -0.06 -11.53
C THR A 109 -2.59 -1.08 -10.40
N LYS A 110 -1.91 -0.73 -9.30
CA LYS A 110 -1.81 -1.60 -8.11
C LYS A 110 -3.16 -1.84 -7.44
N TYR A 111 -3.94 -0.78 -7.21
CA TYR A 111 -5.29 -0.88 -6.65
C TYR A 111 -6.18 -1.80 -7.49
N ASN A 112 -6.21 -1.61 -8.81
CA ASN A 112 -7.02 -2.42 -9.71
C ASN A 112 -6.65 -3.90 -9.66
N GLY A 113 -5.35 -4.21 -9.65
CA GLY A 113 -4.86 -5.59 -9.52
C GLY A 113 -5.24 -6.23 -8.18
N LEU A 114 -5.05 -5.51 -7.07
CA LEU A 114 -5.42 -6.00 -5.74
C LEU A 114 -6.94 -6.21 -5.61
N HIS A 115 -7.74 -5.27 -6.13
CA HIS A 115 -9.19 -5.36 -6.13
C HIS A 115 -9.68 -6.62 -6.88
N GLU A 116 -9.11 -6.89 -8.05
CA GLU A 116 -9.43 -8.10 -8.82
C GLU A 116 -9.05 -9.38 -8.06
N LEU A 117 -7.87 -9.43 -7.43
CA LEU A 117 -7.44 -10.58 -6.62
C LEU A 117 -8.36 -10.84 -5.42
N VAL A 118 -8.77 -9.79 -4.71
CA VAL A 118 -9.73 -9.90 -3.60
C VAL A 118 -11.05 -10.46 -4.09
N ASN A 119 -11.60 -9.93 -5.19
CA ASN A 119 -12.85 -10.41 -5.78
C ASN A 119 -12.75 -11.88 -6.23
N GLN A 120 -11.62 -12.29 -6.80
CA GLN A 120 -11.39 -13.68 -7.19
C GLN A 120 -11.37 -14.62 -5.98
N ASN A 121 -10.70 -14.26 -4.89
CA ASN A 121 -10.70 -15.04 -3.65
C ASN A 121 -12.10 -15.19 -3.06
N PHE A 122 -12.90 -14.12 -3.04
CA PHE A 122 -14.30 -14.20 -2.60
C PHE A 122 -15.15 -15.12 -3.48
N LYS A 123 -14.98 -15.06 -4.80
CA LYS A 123 -15.67 -15.97 -5.74
C LYS A 123 -15.30 -17.43 -5.47
N GLN A 124 -14.02 -17.72 -5.21
CA GLN A 124 -13.56 -19.07 -4.87
C GLN A 124 -14.19 -19.56 -3.55
N LEU A 125 -14.20 -18.72 -2.51
CA LEU A 125 -14.88 -19.04 -1.24
C LEU A 125 -16.35 -19.39 -1.45
N MET A 126 -17.08 -18.55 -2.20
CA MET A 126 -18.49 -18.80 -2.50
C MET A 126 -18.71 -20.08 -3.33
N SER A 127 -17.76 -20.44 -4.18
CA SER A 127 -17.84 -21.65 -5.00
C SER A 127 -17.63 -22.93 -4.18
N VAL A 128 -16.78 -22.91 -3.16
CA VAL A 128 -16.51 -24.09 -2.31
C VAL A 128 -17.51 -24.26 -1.18
N MET A 129 -18.29 -23.21 -0.88
CA MET A 129 -19.39 -23.25 0.10
C MET A 129 -20.70 -23.81 -0.48
N LYS A 130 -20.80 -23.94 -1.81
CA LYS A 130 -21.90 -24.59 -2.50
C LYS A 130 -21.64 -26.09 -2.63
#